data_AF-A0AAD6V6G4-F1
#
_entry.id   AF-A0AAD6V6G4-F1
#
_cell.length_a   1.000
_cell.length_b   1.000
_cell.length_c   1.000
_cell.angle_alpha   90.00
_cell.angle_beta   90.00
_cell.angle_gamma   90.00
#
_symmetry.space_group_name_H-M   'P 1'
#
loop_
_entity.id
_entity.type
_entity.pdbx_description
1 polymer ?
#
loop_
_entity_poly.entity_id
_entity_poly.type
_entity_poly.pdbx_seq_one_letter_code
_entity_poly.pdbx_strand_id
1 'polypeptide(L)'
;AGNYHFIHPERKRLIPVINQTVQSTAETAELSGMGVRTVRRALRNQRIHGGVIPPQEVPMGRHRAANGLDKFYLECLVAEQSDRTLTELRDELRKGTGLDIDETTVSRILQRRGYTRKEVR
;
A
#
# COMPACT_ATOMS: atom_id res chain seq x y z
N ALA A 1 12.36 24.97 -3.90
CA ALA A 1 11.14 24.49 -4.59
C ALA A 1 11.45 23.15 -5.25
N GLY A 2 10.63 22.12 -5.04
CA GLY A 2 10.88 20.80 -5.64
C GLY A 2 10.60 20.81 -7.14
N ASN A 3 11.44 20.18 -7.95
CA ASN A 3 11.26 20.01 -9.40
C ASN A 3 10.11 19.03 -9.78
N TYR A 4 9.17 18.78 -8.86
CA TYR A 4 8.07 17.86 -9.10
C TYR A 4 7.03 18.52 -10.00
N HIS A 5 6.92 18.00 -11.22
CA HIS A 5 5.90 18.39 -12.18
C HIS A 5 4.97 17.20 -12.37
N PHE A 6 3.69 17.39 -12.08
CA PHE A 6 2.70 16.35 -12.32
C PHE A 6 2.53 16.15 -13.84
N ILE A 7 2.80 14.93 -14.29
CA ILE A 7 2.64 14.55 -15.69
C ILE A 7 1.47 13.57 -15.77
N HIS A 8 0.43 13.97 -16.50
CA HIS A 8 -0.79 13.20 -16.68
C HIS A 8 -0.47 11.78 -17.21
N PRO A 9 -1.11 10.72 -16.67
CA PRO A 9 -0.95 9.33 -17.11
C PRO A 9 -0.99 9.14 -18.62
N GLU A 10 -1.93 9.80 -19.30
CA GLU A 10 -2.11 9.67 -20.75
C GLU A 10 -0.91 10.18 -21.54
N ARG A 11 -0.30 11.28 -21.09
CA ARG A 11 0.94 11.78 -21.71
C ARG A 11 2.07 10.76 -21.59
N LYS A 12 2.16 10.04 -20.47
CA LYS A 12 3.21 9.01 -20.27
C LYS A 12 3.02 7.80 -21.18
N ARG A 13 1.79 7.52 -21.62
CA ARG A 13 1.50 6.41 -22.54
C ARG A 13 2.06 6.66 -23.95
N LEU A 14 2.43 7.88 -24.29
CA LEU A 14 3.11 8.21 -25.55
C LEU A 14 4.59 7.81 -25.55
N ILE A 15 5.23 7.69 -24.38
CA ILE A 15 6.67 7.42 -24.26
C ILE A 15 7.08 6.14 -25.02
N PRO A 16 6.40 4.99 -24.86
CA PRO A 16 6.74 3.79 -25.61
C PRO A 16 6.61 3.95 -27.12
N VAL A 17 5.54 4.63 -27.55
CA VAL A 17 5.24 4.84 -28.97
C VAL A 17 6.34 5.66 -29.62
N ILE A 18 6.73 6.77 -28.97
CA ILE A 18 7.83 7.61 -29.44
C ILE A 18 9.16 6.85 -29.40
N ASN A 19 9.44 6.10 -28.34
CA ASN A 19 10.70 5.38 -28.23
C ASN A 19 10.85 4.25 -29.27
N GLN A 20 9.74 3.68 -29.75
CA GLN A 20 9.78 2.70 -30.84
C GLN A 20 10.26 3.31 -32.17
N THR A 21 9.99 4.60 -32.40
CA THR A 21 10.40 5.28 -33.63
C THR A 21 11.84 5.81 -33.55
N VAL A 22 12.23 6.42 -32.43
CA VAL A 22 13.56 7.07 -32.31
C VAL A 22 14.63 6.19 -31.68
N GLN A 23 14.23 5.16 -30.92
CA GLN A 23 15.14 4.23 -30.22
C GLN A 23 16.18 4.90 -29.30
N SER A 24 15.93 6.14 -28.89
CA SER A 24 16.81 6.96 -28.05
C SER A 24 16.03 7.58 -26.88
N THR A 25 16.53 7.37 -25.66
CA THR A 25 15.89 7.94 -24.45
C THR A 25 16.04 9.45 -24.35
N ALA A 26 17.08 10.03 -24.98
CA ALA A 26 17.31 11.46 -25.01
C ALA A 26 16.34 12.14 -25.99
N GLU A 27 16.23 11.60 -27.21
CA GLU A 27 15.30 12.11 -28.22
C GLU A 27 13.84 11.90 -27.81
N THR A 28 13.53 10.75 -27.18
CA THR A 28 12.19 10.53 -26.61
C THR A 28 11.84 11.55 -25.53
N ALA A 29 12.82 11.97 -24.72
CA ALA A 29 12.62 12.98 -23.69
C ALA A 29 12.33 14.36 -24.30
N GLU A 30 13.07 14.73 -25.34
CA GLU A 30 12.86 15.95 -26.11
C GLU A 30 11.48 15.97 -26.78
N LEU A 31 11.15 14.93 -27.55
CA LEU A 31 9.87 14.83 -28.27
C LEU A 31 8.64 14.75 -27.35
N SER A 32 8.76 14.10 -26.19
CA SER A 32 7.65 14.01 -25.22
C SER A 32 7.55 15.22 -24.29
N GLY A 33 8.56 16.10 -24.28
CA GLY A 33 8.69 17.19 -23.32
C GLY A 33 8.82 16.72 -21.86
N MET A 34 9.35 15.52 -21.64
CA MET A 34 9.51 14.91 -20.32
C MET A 34 10.98 14.68 -20.00
N GLY A 35 11.37 14.86 -18.74
CA GLY A 35 12.75 14.59 -18.34
C GLY A 35 13.18 13.14 -18.62
N VAL A 36 14.44 12.95 -19.00
CA VAL A 36 15.05 11.63 -19.32
C VAL A 36 14.81 10.59 -18.22
N ARG A 37 14.82 11.00 -16.95
CA ARG A 37 14.53 10.11 -15.81
C ARG A 37 13.10 9.55 -15.85
N THR A 38 12.12 10.36 -16.27
CA THR A 38 10.72 9.94 -16.43
C THR A 38 10.59 8.94 -17.58
N VAL A 39 11.25 9.22 -18.72
CA VAL A 39 11.29 8.32 -19.88
C VAL A 39 11.88 6.96 -19.50
N ARG A 40 13.07 6.94 -18.91
CA ARG A 40 13.71 5.69 -18.45
C ARG A 40 12.84 4.91 -17.47
N ARG A 41 12.20 5.60 -16.53
CA ARG A 41 11.28 4.98 -15.57
C ARG A 41 10.06 4.38 -16.26
N ALA A 42 9.44 5.10 -17.19
CA ALA A 42 8.27 4.62 -17.94
C ALA A 42 8.59 3.39 -18.80
N LEU A 43 9.71 3.41 -19.53
CA LEU A 43 10.18 2.27 -20.32
C LEU A 43 10.53 1.06 -19.44
N ARG A 44 11.20 1.29 -18.30
CA ARG A 44 11.45 0.24 -17.31
C ARG A 44 10.14 -0.36 -16.80
N ASN A 45 9.16 0.47 -16.45
CA ASN A 45 7.87 0.00 -15.95
C ASN A 45 7.12 -0.80 -17.02
N GLN A 46 7.13 -0.35 -18.27
CA GLN A 46 6.51 -1.08 -19.37
C GLN A 46 7.13 -2.47 -19.53
N ARG A 47 8.46 -2.57 -19.45
CA ARG A 47 9.16 -3.85 -19.56
C ARG A 47 8.86 -4.80 -18.40
N ILE A 48 8.69 -4.29 -17.18
CA ILE A 48 8.49 -5.12 -15.97
C ILE A 48 7.02 -5.45 -15.73
N HIS A 49 6.13 -4.49 -16.01
CA HIS A 49 4.72 -4.53 -15.58
C HIS A 49 3.72 -4.44 -16.74
N GLY A 50 4.17 -4.34 -17.99
CA GLY A 50 3.29 -4.17 -19.15
C GLY A 50 2.66 -2.77 -19.29
N GLY A 51 2.95 -1.84 -18.37
CA GLY A 51 2.42 -0.48 -18.38
C GLY A 51 3.43 0.58 -17.96
N VAL A 52 3.26 1.82 -18.43
CA VAL A 52 4.18 2.94 -18.13
C VAL A 52 4.06 3.47 -16.69
N ILE A 53 2.97 3.12 -16.02
CA ILE A 53 2.70 3.42 -14.60
C ILE A 53 2.82 2.10 -13.84
N PRO A 54 3.54 2.07 -12.71
CA PRO A 54 3.60 0.85 -11.92
C PRO A 54 2.19 0.52 -11.40
N PRO A 55 1.85 -0.77 -11.25
CA PRO A 55 0.62 -1.16 -10.57
C PRO A 55 0.59 -0.50 -9.19
N GLN A 56 -0.57 0.02 -8.80
CA GLN A 56 -0.77 0.67 -7.49
C GLN A 56 -0.64 -0.31 -6.31
N GLU A 57 -0.48 -1.60 -6.59
CA GLU A 57 -0.47 -2.70 -5.64
C GLU A 57 0.78 -2.81 -4.77
N VAL A 58 1.77 -1.92 -4.90
CA VAL A 58 2.85 -1.87 -3.91
C VAL A 58 2.38 -1.00 -2.75
N PRO A 59 1.89 -1.57 -1.62
CA PRO A 59 1.54 -0.75 -0.47
C PRO A 59 2.77 0.05 -0.07
N MET A 60 2.67 1.37 -0.19
CA MET A 60 3.74 2.26 0.25
C MET A 60 3.82 2.19 1.78
N GLY A 61 4.94 1.65 2.30
CA GLY A 61 5.25 1.66 3.73
C GLY A 61 5.56 0.29 4.32
N ARG A 62 5.93 0.27 5.60
CA ARG A 62 6.17 -0.96 6.37
C ARG A 62 4.87 -1.77 6.43
N HIS A 63 4.95 -3.05 6.10
CA HIS A 63 3.83 -3.98 6.33
C HIS A 63 3.35 -3.87 7.78
N ARG A 64 2.03 -3.78 7.97
CA ARG A 64 1.44 -3.75 9.31
C ARG A 64 1.80 -5.06 10.04
N ALA A 65 2.07 -4.97 11.34
CA ALA A 65 2.45 -6.14 12.15
C ALA A 65 1.39 -7.26 12.10
N ALA A 66 0.10 -6.90 12.12
CA ALA A 66 -1.00 -7.85 12.00
C ALA A 66 -1.38 -8.10 10.52
N ASN A 67 -1.34 -9.37 10.12
CA ASN A 67 -1.76 -9.85 8.81
C ASN A 67 -3.30 -10.01 8.72
N GLY A 68 -3.81 -10.67 7.68
CA GLY A 68 -5.25 -10.90 7.52
C GLY A 68 -5.83 -11.87 8.55
N LEU A 69 -5.11 -12.96 8.86
CA LEU A 69 -5.51 -14.00 9.80
C LEU A 69 -5.53 -13.48 11.23
N ASP A 70 -4.53 -12.69 11.65
CA ASP A 70 -4.48 -12.09 12.98
C ASP A 70 -5.71 -11.22 13.27
N LYS A 71 -6.14 -10.46 12.25
CA LYS A 71 -7.33 -9.61 12.35
C LYS A 71 -8.60 -10.44 12.42
N PHE A 72 -8.70 -11.48 11.61
CA PHE A 72 -9.86 -12.39 11.63
C PHE A 72 -9.95 -13.12 12.97
N TYR A 73 -8.82 -13.55 13.52
CA TYR A 73 -8.77 -14.17 14.85
C TYR A 73 -9.27 -13.20 15.93
N LEU A 74 -8.82 -11.94 15.93
CA LEU A 74 -9.36 -10.91 16.83
C LEU A 74 -10.88 -10.73 16.69
N GLU A 75 -11.41 -10.74 15.46
CA GLU A 75 -12.86 -10.66 15.20
C GLU A 75 -13.59 -11.84 15.82
N CYS A 76 -13.05 -13.06 15.69
CA CYS A 76 -13.60 -14.25 16.33
C CYS A 76 -13.59 -14.15 17.86
N LEU A 77 -12.51 -13.66 18.48
CA LEU A 77 -12.45 -13.50 19.94
C LEU A 77 -13.50 -12.50 20.45
N VAL A 78 -13.72 -11.41 19.72
CA VAL A 78 -14.75 -10.43 20.06
C VAL A 78 -16.16 -10.97 19.82
N ALA A 79 -16.36 -11.78 18.77
CA ALA A 79 -17.64 -12.42 18.48
C ALA A 79 -18.00 -13.51 19.50
N GLU A 80 -17.02 -14.28 19.97
CA GLU A 80 -17.18 -15.28 21.02
C GLU A 80 -17.54 -14.61 22.35
N GLN A 81 -16.84 -13.52 22.70
CA GLN A 81 -17.03 -12.85 23.97
C GLN A 81 -16.75 -11.34 23.87
N SER A 82 -17.83 -10.58 23.73
CA SER A 82 -17.76 -9.13 23.47
C SER A 82 -17.32 -8.25 24.65
N ASP A 83 -17.20 -8.82 25.85
CA ASP A 83 -16.79 -8.11 27.07
C ASP A 83 -15.28 -8.19 27.37
N ARG A 84 -14.51 -8.91 26.55
CA ARG A 84 -13.05 -9.01 26.69
C ARG A 84 -12.40 -7.62 26.61
N THR A 85 -11.49 -7.39 27.53
CA THR A 85 -10.64 -6.20 27.57
C THR A 85 -9.58 -6.25 26.48
N LEU A 86 -8.97 -5.09 26.17
CA LEU A 86 -7.88 -5.03 25.19
C LEU A 86 -6.66 -5.85 25.61
N THR A 87 -6.38 -5.91 26.91
CA THR A 87 -5.31 -6.72 27.50
C THR A 87 -5.56 -8.22 27.27
N GLU A 88 -6.78 -8.69 27.55
CA GLU A 88 -7.16 -10.09 27.30
C GLU A 88 -7.12 -10.43 25.81
N LEU A 89 -7.61 -9.54 24.94
CA LEU A 89 -7.54 -9.74 23.50
C LEU A 89 -6.10 -9.78 22.98
N ARG A 90 -5.20 -8.97 23.53
CA ARG A 90 -3.75 -9.05 23.23
C ARG A 90 -3.19 -10.40 23.66
N ASP A 91 -3.48 -10.83 24.88
CA ASP A 91 -2.90 -12.04 25.44
C ASP A 91 -3.41 -13.29 24.71
N GLU A 92 -4.70 -13.33 24.34
CA GLU A 92 -5.27 -14.39 23.50
C GLU A 92 -4.71 -14.36 22.07
N LEU A 93 -4.55 -13.18 21.46
CA LEU A 93 -3.90 -13.05 20.16
C LEU A 93 -2.45 -13.57 20.19
N ARG A 94 -1.70 -13.24 21.24
CA ARG A 94 -0.34 -13.73 21.43
C ARG A 94 -0.31 -15.24 21.61
N LYS A 95 -1.24 -15.82 22.37
CA LYS A 95 -1.35 -17.28 22.55
C LYS A 95 -1.75 -17.99 21.25
N GLY A 96 -2.70 -17.44 20.50
CA GLY A 96 -3.29 -18.06 19.32
C GLY A 96 -2.46 -17.94 18.05
N THR A 97 -1.82 -16.78 17.82
CA THR A 97 -1.07 -16.51 16.57
C THR A 97 0.41 -16.21 16.79
N GLY A 98 0.87 -16.09 18.04
CA GLY A 98 2.24 -15.71 18.37
C GLY A 98 2.53 -14.21 18.17
N LEU A 99 1.54 -13.41 17.77
CA LEU A 99 1.71 -12.00 17.51
C LEU A 99 1.67 -11.19 18.82
N ASP A 100 2.81 -10.59 19.18
CA ASP A 100 2.91 -9.68 20.32
C ASP A 100 2.83 -8.22 19.85
N ILE A 101 1.75 -7.54 20.21
CA ILE A 101 1.48 -6.14 19.84
C ILE A 101 0.92 -5.36 21.02
N ASP A 102 1.14 -4.05 21.01
CA ASP A 102 0.58 -3.16 22.03
C ASP A 102 -0.96 -3.08 21.98
N GLU A 103 -1.59 -2.86 23.14
CA GLU A 103 -3.05 -2.74 23.28
C GLU A 103 -3.64 -1.62 22.41
N THR A 104 -2.89 -0.53 22.19
CA THR A 104 -3.31 0.54 21.26
C THR A 104 -3.35 0.04 19.81
N THR A 105 -2.52 -0.93 19.45
CA THR A 105 -2.55 -1.55 18.12
C THR A 105 -3.76 -2.46 17.97
N VAL A 106 -4.10 -3.25 19.00
CA VAL A 106 -5.33 -4.05 19.06
C VAL A 106 -6.56 -3.14 18.90
N SER A 107 -6.64 -2.06 19.69
CA SER A 107 -7.72 -1.07 19.61
C SER A 107 -7.86 -0.47 18.20
N ARG A 108 -6.76 -0.06 17.57
CA ARG A 108 -6.77 0.48 16.19
C ARG A 108 -7.20 -0.56 15.16
N ILE A 109 -6.87 -1.83 15.35
CA ILE A 109 -7.30 -2.91 14.46
C ILE A 109 -8.82 -3.05 14.55
N LEU A 110 -9.36 -3.16 15.76
CA LEU A 110 -10.78 -3.29 16.02
C LEU A 110 -11.59 -2.09 15.50
N GLN A 111 -11.14 -0.87 15.77
CA GLN A 111 -11.79 0.35 15.26
C GLN A 111 -11.88 0.38 13.73
N ARG A 112 -10.82 -0.03 13.02
CA ARG A 112 -10.83 -0.09 11.55
C ARG A 112 -11.75 -1.17 10.99
N ARG A 113 -12.09 -2.17 11.80
CA ARG A 113 -13.07 -3.21 11.47
C ARG A 113 -14.49 -2.85 11.89
N GLY A 114 -14.70 -1.66 12.46
CA GLY A 114 -16.02 -1.16 12.84
C GLY A 114 -16.42 -1.44 14.28
N TYR A 115 -15.54 -2.03 15.10
CA TYR A 115 -15.82 -2.24 16.53
C TYR A 115 -15.58 -0.96 17.31
N THR A 116 -16.59 -0.51 18.04
CA THR A 116 -16.51 0.64 18.94
C THR A 116 -16.20 0.21 20.37
N ARG A 117 -15.64 1.11 21.16
CA ARG A 117 -15.33 0.84 22.57
C ARG A 117 -16.62 0.56 23.34
N LYS A 118 -16.61 -0.48 24.19
CA LYS A 118 -17.67 -0.71 25.16
C LYS A 118 -17.64 0.41 26.22
N GLU A 119 -18.74 1.13 26.38
CA GLU A 119 -18.91 2.05 27.52
C GLU A 119 -19.35 1.22 28.74
N VAL A 120 -18.51 1.20 29.78
CA VAL A 120 -18.88 0.65 31.08
C VAL A 120 -19.53 1.79 31.86
N ARG A 121 -20.83 1.68 32.11
CA ARG A 121 -21.57 2.57 33.02
C ARG A 121 -21.54 2.00 34.43
#